data_AF-A0A536HS44-F1
#
_entry.id   AF-A0A536HS44-F1
#
_cell.length_a   1.000
_cell.length_b   1.000
_cell.length_c   1.000
_cell.angle_alpha   90.00
_cell.angle_beta   90.00
_cell.angle_gamma   90.00
#
_symmetry.space_group_name_H-M   'P 1'
#
loop_
_entity.id
_entity.type
_entity.pdbx_description
1 polymer ?
#
loop_
_entity_poly.entity_id
_entity_poly.type
_entity_poly.pdbx_seq_one_letter_code
_entity_poly.pdbx_strand_id
1 'polypeptide(L)' 'ALRDGKLGGAGLDTFVREPLPADSPLWSLPNVVVTPHASNSSPRVRQRTLALFLENLRRFKAGEPLLNRVDFEAGY' A
#
# COMPACT_ATOMS: atom_id res chain seq x y z
N ALA A 1 10.08 17.18 11.33
CA ALA A 1 8.67 16.88 11.64
C ALA A 1 8.48 15.89 12.79
N LEU A 2 8.99 14.65 12.69
CA LEU A 2 8.87 13.67 13.79
C LEU A 2 9.95 13.84 14.88
N ARG A 3 11.20 14.09 14.46
CA ARG A 3 12.35 14.29 15.37
C ARG A 3 12.27 15.59 16.18
N ASP A 4 11.79 16.66 15.55
CA ASP A 4 11.66 18.00 16.12
C ASP A 4 10.29 18.21 16.81
N GLY A 5 9.46 17.16 16.90
CA GLY A 5 8.18 17.19 17.60
C GLY A 5 7.05 17.96 16.91
N LYS A 6 7.23 18.44 15.66
CA LYS A 6 6.15 19.09 14.91
C LYS A 6 4.96 18.15 14.66
N LEU A 7 5.23 16.86 14.50
CA LEU A 7 4.24 15.80 14.47
C LEU A 7 4.34 14.99 15.76
N GLY A 8 3.21 14.83 16.43
CA GLY A 8 3.11 14.06 17.68
C GLY A 8 3.42 12.57 17.50
N GLY A 9 3.27 12.03 16.28
CA GLY A 9 3.72 10.69 15.93
C GLY A 9 3.28 10.23 14.54
N ALA A 10 3.67 9.01 14.17
CA ALA A 10 3.28 8.36 12.91
C ALA A 10 3.16 6.84 13.06
N GLY A 11 2.16 6.24 12.38
CA GLY A 11 2.09 4.81 12.12
C GLY A 11 2.45 4.54 10.66
N LEU A 12 3.45 3.69 10.41
CA LEU A 12 4.03 3.47 9.08
C LEU A 12 3.97 1.98 8.71
N ASP A 13 3.30 1.67 7.59
CA ASP A 13 3.19 0.32 7.02
C ASP A 13 4.06 0.12 5.77
N THR A 14 4.41 1.20 5.08
CA THR A 14 5.12 1.16 3.80
C THR A 14 6.37 2.03 3.83
N PHE A 15 7.37 1.64 3.02
CA PHE A 15 8.67 2.31 2.96
C PHE A 15 9.18 2.38 1.51
N VAL A 16 10.02 3.38 1.21
CA VAL A 16 10.66 3.49 -0.12
C VAL A 16 11.51 2.26 -0.45
N ARG A 17 12.19 1.71 0.56
CA ARG A 17 12.93 0.45 0.46
C ARG A 17 12.32 -0.55 1.43
N GLU A 18 11.92 -1.70 0.89
CA GLU A 18 11.32 -2.79 1.65
C GLU A 18 12.15 -4.09 1.50
N PRO A 19 12.43 -4.82 2.60
CA PRO A 19 12.07 -4.50 3.98
C PRO A 19 12.82 -3.25 4.49
N LEU A 20 12.28 -2.59 5.52
CA LEU A 20 12.91 -1.43 6.12
C LEU A 20 14.32 -1.81 6.62
N PRO A 21 15.40 -1.12 6.16
CA PRO A 21 16.76 -1.45 6.58
C PRO A 21 16.93 -1.40 8.10
N ALA A 22 17.74 -2.30 8.65
CA ALA A 22 17.93 -2.42 10.10
C ALA A 22 18.59 -1.18 10.72
N ASP A 23 19.35 -0.42 9.93
CA ASP A 23 19.99 0.85 10.29
C ASP A 23 19.07 2.07 10.10
N SER A 24 17.81 1.85 9.72
CA SER A 24 16.85 2.95 9.56
C SER A 24 16.61 3.68 10.90
N PRO A 25 16.70 5.02 10.92
CA PRO A 25 16.45 5.78 12.14
C PRO A 25 14.98 5.70 12.60
N LEU A 26 14.07 5.27 11.73
CA LEU A 26 12.65 5.13 12.06
C LEU A 26 12.42 4.09 13.17
N TRP A 27 13.32 3.11 13.31
CA TRP A 27 13.27 2.13 14.40
C TRP A 27 13.46 2.73 15.79
N SER A 28 14.19 3.85 15.88
CA SER A 28 14.58 4.46 17.17
C SER A 28 13.71 5.64 17.57
N LEU A 29 12.77 6.07 16.73
CA LEU A 29 11.91 7.21 17.05
C LEU A 29 10.79 6.79 18.01
N PRO A 30 10.70 7.37 19.22
CA PRO A 30 9.74 6.93 20.24
C PRO A 30 8.28 7.26 19.87
N ASN A 31 8.08 8.19 18.93
CA ASN A 31 6.78 8.61 18.41
C ASN A 31 6.43 7.94 17.08
N VAL A 32 7.11 6.85 16.70
CA VAL A 32 6.84 6.12 15.46
C VAL A 32 6.52 4.66 15.76
N VAL A 33 5.42 4.18 15.18
CA VAL A 33 5.04 2.78 15.16
C VAL A 33 5.28 2.25 13.75
N VAL A 34 6.14 1.25 13.61
CA VAL A 34 6.41 0.57 12.34
C VAL A 34 5.66 -0.76 12.30
N THR A 35 4.93 -1.00 11.22
CA THR A 35 4.37 -2.31 10.86
C THR A 35 5.02 -2.82 9.57
N PRO A 36 5.12 -4.14 9.37
CA PRO A 36 5.44 -4.69 8.04
C PRO A 36 4.34 -4.30 7.04
N HIS A 37 4.67 -4.20 5.74
CA HIS A 37 3.73 -3.88 4.66
C HIS A 37 2.62 -4.92 4.51
N ALA A 38 1.63 -4.83 5.39
CA ALA A 38 0.60 -5.83 5.59
C ALA A 38 -0.73 -5.20 6.00
N SER A 39 -0.87 -3.87 5.94
CA SER A 39 -2.16 -3.19 6.17
C SER A 39 -3.29 -3.69 5.26
N ASN A 40 -2.93 -4.23 4.08
CA ASN A 40 -3.88 -4.85 3.16
C ASN A 40 -4.29 -6.28 3.55
N SER A 41 -3.69 -6.87 4.58
CA SER A 41 -3.90 -8.27 4.95
C SER A 41 -5.19 -8.43 5.74
N SER A 42 -6.27 -8.76 5.03
CA SER A 42 -7.57 -9.07 5.62
C SER A 42 -8.16 -10.32 4.98
N PRO A 43 -8.92 -11.15 5.73
CA PRO A 43 -9.60 -12.33 5.17
C PRO A 43 -10.47 -12.01 3.95
N ARG A 44 -10.98 -10.77 3.84
CA ARG A 44 -11.85 -10.33 2.75
C ARG A 44 -11.09 -9.86 1.50
N VAL A 45 -9.82 -9.49 1.63
CA VAL A 45 -9.06 -8.90 0.52
C VAL A 45 -8.82 -9.93 -0.57
N ARG A 46 -8.44 -11.16 -0.20
CA ARG A 46 -8.26 -12.26 -1.17
C ARG A 46 -9.48 -12.45 -2.07
N GLN A 47 -10.68 -12.54 -1.48
CA GLN A 47 -11.92 -12.76 -2.23
C GLN A 47 -12.21 -11.59 -3.18
N ARG A 48 -12.06 -10.35 -2.72
CA ARG A 48 -12.32 -9.14 -3.52
C ARG A 48 -11.33 -9.00 -4.67
N THR A 49 -10.04 -9.19 -4.41
CA THR A 49 -9.00 -9.10 -5.43
C THR A 49 -9.17 -10.17 -6.50
N LEU A 50 -9.46 -11.42 -6.10
CA LEU A 50 -9.68 -12.50 -7.07
C LEU A 50 -10.93 -12.25 -7.92
N ALA A 51 -12.03 -11.79 -7.31
CA ALA A 51 -13.26 -11.47 -8.05
C ALA A 51 -13.01 -10.38 -9.11
N LEU A 52 -12.30 -9.29 -8.74
CA LEU A 52 -11.95 -8.22 -9.68
C LEU A 52 -11.03 -8.72 -10.79
N PHE A 53 -10.01 -9.52 -10.45
CA PHE A 53 -9.09 -10.09 -11.42
C PHE A 53 -9.81 -10.97 -12.45
N LEU A 54 -10.69 -11.87 -11.99
CA LEU A 54 -11.44 -12.78 -12.86
C LEU A 54 -12.37 -12.02 -13.82
N GLU A 55 -13.04 -10.98 -13.34
CA GLU A 55 -13.89 -10.14 -14.20
C GLU A 55 -13.06 -9.38 -15.23
N ASN A 56 -11.91 -8.82 -14.84
CA ASN A 56 -11.01 -8.17 -15.79
C ASN A 56 -10.40 -9.15 -16.80
N LEU A 57 -10.12 -10.39 -16.40
CA LEU A 57 -9.66 -11.44 -17.31
C LEU A 57 -10.73 -11.78 -18.36
N ARG A 58 -12.01 -11.86 -17.95
CA ARG A 58 -13.14 -12.06 -18.87
C ARG A 58 -13.23 -10.89 -19.86
N ARG A 59 -13.24 -9.65 -19.37
CA ARG A 59 -13.31 -8.42 -20.18
C ARG A 59 -12.17 -8.34 -21.18
N PHE A 60 -10.95 -8.63 -20.73
CA PHE A 60 -9.75 -8.63 -21.58
C PHE A 60 -9.92 -9.60 -22.76
N LYS A 61 -10.39 -10.83 -22.52
CA LYS A 61 -10.63 -11.81 -23.58
C LYS A 61 -11.75 -11.40 -24.55
N ALA A 62 -12.72 -10.63 -24.08
CA ALA A 62 -13.85 -10.14 -24.88
C ALA A 62 -13.54 -8.81 -25.61
N GLY A 63 -12.37 -8.20 -25.38
CA GLY A 63 -12.07 -6.87 -25.89
C GLY A 63 -12.88 -5.74 -25.22
N GLU A 64 -13.46 -6.01 -24.05
CA GLU A 64 -14.24 -5.04 -23.28
C GLU A 64 -13.34 -4.13 -22.43
N PRO A 65 -13.78 -2.90 -22.10
CA PRO A 65 -13.04 -2.03 -21.18
C PRO A 65 -12.85 -2.65 -19.79
N LEU A 66 -11.60 -2.66 -19.31
CA LEU A 66 -11.24 -3.13 -17.96
C LEU A 66 -11.82 -2.21 -16.87
N LEU A 67 -12.15 -2.82 -15.73
CA LEU A 67 -12.46 -2.13 -14.48
C LEU A 67 -11.18 -1.62 -13.82
N ASN A 68 -11.29 -0.48 -13.12
CA ASN A 68 -10.18 0.15 -12.38
C ASN A 68 -8.93 0.38 -13.23
N ARG A 69 -9.10 0.83 -14.48
CA ARG A 69 -7.98 1.26 -15.31
C ARG A 69 -7.27 2.44 -14.63
N VAL A 70 -5.96 2.29 -14.45
CA VAL A 70 -5.10 3.38 -13.99
C VAL A 70 -4.89 4.32 -15.18
N ASP A 71 -5.18 5.59 -14.95
CA ASP A 71 -4.85 6.67 -15.88
C ASP A 71 -3.55 7.32 -15.42
N PHE A 72 -2.49 7.17 -16.22
CA PHE A 72 -1.18 7.72 -15.88
C PHE A 72 -1.08 9.23 -16.13
N GLU A 73 -1.95 9.78 -16.99
CA GLU A 73 -2.00 11.21 -17.28
C GLU A 73 -2.81 11.99 -16.24
N ALA A 74 -3.72 11.31 -15.53
CA ALA A 74 -4.52 11.91 -14.46
C ALA A 74 -3.67 12.40 -13.26
N GLY A 75 -2.44 11.87 -13.09
CA GLY A 75 -1.56 12.25 -11.99
C GLY A 75 -2.10 11.89 -10.61
N TYR A 76 -1.55 12.56 -9.58
CA TYR A 76 -1.96 12.47 -8.16
C TYR A 76 -2.35 13.85 -7.63
#